data_AF-A0A836WFC9-F1
#
_entry.id   AF-A0A836WFC9-F1
#
_cell.length_a   1.000
_cell.length_b   1.000
_cell.length_c   1.000
_cell.angle_alpha   90.00
_cell.angle_beta   90.00
_cell.angle_gamma   90.00
#
_symmetry.space_group_name_H-M   'P 1'
#
loop_
_entity.id
_entity.type
_entity.pdbx_description
1 polymer ?
#
loop_
_entity_poly.entity_id
_entity_poly.type
_entity_poly.pdbx_seq_one_letter_code
_entity_poly.pdbx_strand_id
1 'polypeptide(L)'
;MVALRFKLLIVNFSLSLTLGFNNAIAFESSYSATIVYSQENGEQVDKKKEPRRRGDCDLLSVWTANICESNTFCYQAEEVALWLPKHKRSGQMNDRVVIQNRSAQKTVIKQWPASEATFTWPLSNIPLQSGSTYWVGLKKGRDYSWIELTVYQISANILAAEQITEMRQQGCSQQADRLEKIEN
;
A
#
# COMPACT_ATOMS: atom_id res chain seq x y z
N MET A 1 -51.09 37.42 -4.00
CA MET A 1 -50.98 36.09 -3.37
C MET A 1 -49.71 36.06 -2.54
N VAL A 2 -49.77 35.43 -1.37
CA VAL A 2 -49.02 35.71 -0.14
C VAL A 2 -47.51 35.42 -0.22
N ALA A 3 -46.71 36.32 0.33
CA ALA A 3 -45.29 36.15 0.60
C ALA A 3 -45.07 35.35 1.90
N LEU A 4 -44.29 34.27 1.85
CA LEU A 4 -43.82 33.56 3.05
C LEU A 4 -42.36 33.89 3.32
N ARG A 5 -42.11 34.60 4.44
CA ARG A 5 -40.79 34.79 5.03
C ARG A 5 -40.54 33.66 6.03
N PHE A 6 -39.57 32.79 5.76
CA PHE A 6 -39.04 31.85 6.74
C PHE A 6 -37.94 32.54 7.56
N LYS A 7 -38.17 32.71 8.87
CA LYS A 7 -37.11 33.02 9.84
C LYS A 7 -36.54 31.69 10.34
N LEU A 8 -35.26 31.45 10.08
CA LEU A 8 -34.52 30.34 10.67
C LEU A 8 -33.84 30.83 11.95
N LEU A 9 -34.38 30.42 13.10
CA LEU A 9 -33.68 30.36 14.38
C LEU A 9 -32.99 29.00 14.44
N ILE A 10 -31.79 28.90 15.04
CA ILE A 10 -31.36 27.83 15.98
C ILE A 10 -29.85 28.02 16.29
N VAL A 11 -29.52 28.49 17.50
CA VAL A 11 -29.01 27.80 18.70
C VAL A 11 -27.48 27.59 18.69
N ASN A 12 -26.80 28.35 19.55
CA ASN A 12 -25.39 28.18 19.90
C ASN A 12 -25.21 26.97 20.83
N PHE A 13 -24.39 26.01 20.42
CA PHE A 13 -23.93 24.91 21.27
C PHE A 13 -22.59 25.28 21.92
N SER A 14 -22.59 25.44 23.24
CA SER A 14 -21.38 25.56 24.06
C SER A 14 -20.90 24.17 24.45
N LEU A 15 -19.63 23.86 24.17
CA LEU A 15 -19.01 22.56 24.44
C LEU A 15 -17.91 22.76 25.49
N SER A 16 -18.16 22.40 26.74
CA SER A 16 -17.19 22.44 27.83
C SER A 16 -16.53 21.07 28.00
N LEU A 17 -15.20 21.03 27.90
CA LEU A 17 -14.39 19.84 28.11
C LEU A 17 -13.69 19.94 29.48
N THR A 18 -14.07 19.10 30.44
CA THR A 18 -13.37 18.95 31.72
C THR A 18 -12.38 17.80 31.63
N LEU A 19 -11.08 18.10 31.77
CA LEU A 19 -10.01 17.11 31.85
C LEU A 19 -9.72 16.82 33.33
N GLY A 20 -10.17 15.66 33.81
CA GLY A 20 -9.78 15.12 35.11
C GLY A 20 -8.60 14.16 34.95
N PHE A 21 -7.43 14.53 35.48
CA PHE A 21 -6.28 13.64 35.59
C PHE A 21 -6.24 13.03 36.99
N ASN A 22 -6.50 11.73 37.10
CA ASN A 22 -6.24 10.94 38.30
C ASN A 22 -4.93 10.18 38.10
N ASN A 23 -3.85 10.60 38.78
CA ASN A 23 -2.66 9.78 38.96
C ASN A 23 -2.63 9.30 40.40
N ALA A 24 -2.99 8.04 40.61
CA ALA A 24 -2.63 7.29 41.82
C ALA A 24 -1.41 6.44 41.47
N ILE A 25 -0.27 6.73 42.08
CA ILE A 25 0.87 5.82 42.12
C ILE A 25 1.09 5.50 43.60
N ALA A 26 0.58 4.34 44.01
CA ALA A 26 0.92 3.75 45.29
C ALA A 26 2.33 3.16 45.18
N PHE A 27 3.22 3.59 46.06
CA PHE A 27 4.55 3.03 46.24
C PHE A 27 4.46 2.13 47.47
N GLU A 28 4.48 0.81 47.28
CA GLU A 28 4.52 -0.12 48.40
C GLU A 28 5.74 -1.03 48.33
N SER A 29 6.43 -1.02 49.46
CA SER A 29 7.72 -1.57 49.80
C SER A 29 7.70 -3.09 49.89
N SER A 30 8.77 -3.70 49.37
CA SER A 30 9.46 -4.88 49.90
C SER A 30 8.62 -6.11 50.33
N TYR A 31 8.64 -7.14 49.49
CA TYR A 31 8.71 -8.54 49.96
C TYR A 31 9.71 -9.30 49.10
N SER A 32 10.83 -9.70 49.70
CA SER A 32 11.76 -10.67 49.13
C SER A 32 11.09 -12.04 49.13
N ALA A 33 10.46 -12.39 48.01
CA ALA A 33 10.12 -13.78 47.72
C ALA A 33 11.26 -14.37 46.87
N THR A 34 12.07 -15.21 47.49
CA THR A 34 13.02 -16.07 46.77
C THR A 34 12.22 -17.10 45.99
N ILE A 35 11.91 -16.81 44.73
CA ILE A 35 11.29 -17.77 43.83
C ILE A 35 12.41 -18.54 43.15
N VAL A 36 12.60 -19.79 43.58
CA VAL A 36 13.37 -20.81 42.87
C VAL A 36 12.59 -21.16 41.61
N TYR A 37 13.05 -20.69 40.45
CA TYR A 37 12.56 -21.17 39.17
C TYR A 37 13.44 -22.31 38.68
N SER A 38 12.86 -23.50 38.67
CA SER A 38 13.31 -24.63 37.85
C SER A 38 13.42 -24.16 36.40
N GLN A 39 14.59 -24.44 35.83
CA GLN A 39 14.92 -24.23 34.43
C GLN A 39 14.10 -25.18 33.56
N GLU A 40 12.90 -24.78 33.17
CA GLU A 40 12.21 -25.35 32.01
C GLU A 40 12.61 -24.56 30.77
N ASN A 41 13.22 -25.27 29.83
CA ASN A 41 13.58 -24.79 28.49
C ASN A 41 12.32 -24.40 27.72
N GLY A 42 11.81 -23.19 27.96
CA GLY A 42 10.95 -22.49 27.03
C GLY A 42 11.83 -21.96 25.91
N GLU A 43 11.90 -22.68 24.81
CA GLU A 43 12.50 -22.24 23.55
C GLU A 43 11.76 -20.97 23.10
N GLN A 44 12.23 -19.82 23.59
CA GLN A 44 11.82 -18.51 23.09
C GLN A 44 12.31 -18.47 21.66
N VAL A 45 11.38 -18.72 20.73
CA VAL A 45 11.53 -18.36 19.32
C VAL A 45 11.75 -16.85 19.32
N ASP A 46 13.03 -16.48 19.32
CA ASP A 46 13.50 -15.13 19.10
C ASP A 46 12.81 -14.65 17.82
N LYS A 47 11.81 -13.77 18.00
CA LYS A 47 11.27 -12.98 16.90
C LYS A 47 12.40 -12.07 16.47
N LYS A 48 13.27 -12.61 15.61
CA LYS A 48 14.38 -11.92 14.97
C LYS A 48 13.79 -10.62 14.43
N LYS A 49 14.05 -9.51 15.13
CA LYS A 49 13.61 -8.18 14.71
C LYS A 49 14.32 -7.93 13.40
N GLU A 50 13.56 -8.04 12.33
CA GLU A 50 14.04 -7.83 10.98
C GLU A 50 14.74 -6.47 10.94
N PRO A 51 16.04 -6.41 10.55
CA PRO A 51 16.78 -5.18 10.57
C PRO A 51 16.06 -4.13 9.73
N ARG A 52 15.94 -2.90 10.24
CA ARG A 52 15.33 -1.77 9.53
C ARG A 52 16.16 -1.47 8.28
N ARG A 53 15.83 -2.14 7.17
CA ARG A 53 16.50 -1.96 5.88
C ARG A 53 16.02 -0.65 5.25
N ARG A 54 16.91 0.34 5.20
CA ARG A 54 16.82 1.41 4.20
C ARG A 54 17.06 0.76 2.84
N GLY A 55 16.05 0.73 1.97
CA GLY A 55 16.14 0.15 0.62
C GLY A 55 15.00 -0.80 0.21
N ASP A 56 14.07 -1.11 1.11
CA ASP A 56 13.08 -2.19 0.89
C ASP A 56 12.07 -2.00 -0.27
N CYS A 57 12.12 -0.91 -1.04
CA CYS A 57 11.25 -0.72 -2.21
C CYS A 57 11.90 -1.22 -3.51
N ASP A 58 12.98 -2.01 -3.43
CA ASP A 58 13.57 -2.64 -4.61
C ASP A 58 12.61 -3.69 -5.20
N LEU A 59 12.18 -3.49 -6.47
CA LEU A 59 11.20 -4.36 -7.10
C LEU A 59 11.66 -5.82 -7.20
N LEU A 60 10.74 -6.76 -6.99
CA LEU A 60 10.96 -8.21 -7.08
C LEU A 60 11.20 -8.72 -8.52
N SER A 61 10.56 -8.08 -9.52
CA SER A 61 10.54 -8.54 -10.91
C SER A 61 10.34 -7.36 -11.87
N VAL A 62 10.82 -7.51 -13.12
CA VAL A 62 10.63 -6.52 -14.21
C VAL A 62 9.15 -6.29 -14.50
N TRP A 63 8.31 -7.32 -14.36
CA TRP A 63 6.89 -7.33 -14.73
C TRP A 63 5.94 -7.08 -13.56
N THR A 64 6.46 -6.58 -12.44
CA THR A 64 5.66 -6.28 -11.25
C THR A 64 5.74 -4.79 -10.97
N ALA A 65 4.60 -4.11 -10.92
CA ALA A 65 4.54 -2.69 -10.63
C ALA A 65 4.73 -2.46 -9.13
N ASN A 66 5.77 -1.71 -8.77
CA ASN A 66 5.98 -1.28 -7.40
C ASN A 66 5.14 -0.06 -7.09
N ILE A 67 4.35 -0.16 -6.04
CA ILE A 67 3.47 0.89 -5.55
C ILE A 67 4.01 1.49 -4.24
N CYS A 68 5.32 1.67 -4.12
CA CYS A 68 5.93 2.44 -3.03
C CYS A 68 5.82 3.95 -3.25
N GLU A 69 5.92 4.38 -4.50
CA GLU A 69 5.92 5.77 -4.96
C GLU A 69 5.29 5.85 -6.35
N SER A 70 4.91 7.07 -6.76
CA SER A 70 4.34 7.28 -8.09
C SER A 70 5.39 7.01 -9.16
N ASN A 71 5.04 6.25 -10.19
CA ASN A 71 5.97 5.87 -11.24
C ASN A 71 5.25 5.55 -12.57
N THR A 72 6.08 5.32 -13.58
CA THR A 72 5.66 4.82 -14.88
C THR A 72 6.00 3.34 -14.97
N PHE A 73 5.04 2.53 -15.44
CA PHE A 73 5.18 1.08 -15.53
C PHE A 73 4.82 0.57 -16.92
N CYS A 74 5.74 -0.17 -17.54
CA CYS A 74 5.55 -0.85 -18.80
C CYS A 74 5.08 -2.29 -18.57
N TYR A 75 4.08 -2.73 -19.33
CA TYR A 75 3.50 -4.08 -19.20
C TYR A 75 3.39 -4.81 -20.53
N GLN A 76 3.47 -6.14 -20.44
CA GLN A 76 3.09 -7.07 -21.52
C GLN A 76 1.69 -7.61 -21.24
N ALA A 77 0.97 -7.97 -22.31
CA ALA A 77 -0.49 -7.95 -22.38
C ALA A 77 -1.27 -8.89 -21.44
N GLU A 78 -0.63 -9.72 -20.62
CA GLU A 78 -1.32 -10.86 -20.01
C GLU A 78 -1.42 -10.83 -18.50
N GLU A 79 -0.41 -10.38 -17.75
CA GLU A 79 -0.52 -10.35 -16.28
C GLU A 79 0.29 -9.20 -15.68
N VAL A 80 -0.40 -8.30 -14.99
CA VAL A 80 0.22 -7.23 -14.20
C VAL A 80 -0.01 -7.51 -12.73
N ALA A 81 1.08 -7.55 -11.97
CA ALA A 81 1.04 -7.68 -10.53
C ALA A 81 1.48 -6.38 -9.87
N LEU A 82 0.80 -5.98 -8.79
CA LEU A 82 1.24 -4.92 -7.91
C LEU A 82 2.07 -5.50 -6.78
N TRP A 83 3.11 -4.80 -6.36
CA TRP A 83 3.91 -5.20 -5.21
C TRP A 83 4.13 -4.05 -4.24
N LEU A 84 4.09 -4.41 -2.96
CA LEU A 84 4.40 -3.53 -1.86
C LEU A 84 5.09 -4.30 -0.73
N PRO A 85 6.15 -3.74 -0.12
CA PRO A 85 6.81 -4.35 1.03
C PRO A 85 5.85 -4.62 2.20
N LYS A 86 6.02 -5.77 2.86
CA LYS A 86 5.17 -6.21 3.99
C LYS A 86 5.10 -5.18 5.12
N HIS A 87 6.17 -4.46 5.39
CA HIS A 87 6.19 -3.43 6.44
C HIS A 87 5.43 -2.15 6.05
N LYS A 88 5.17 -1.91 4.75
CA LYS A 88 4.32 -0.82 4.24
C LYS A 88 2.84 -1.22 4.22
N ARG A 89 2.57 -2.53 4.19
CA ARG A 89 1.24 -3.12 4.37
C ARG A 89 0.80 -3.03 5.82
N SER A 90 -0.50 -3.09 6.10
CA SER A 90 -0.97 -3.02 7.50
C SER A 90 -0.59 -4.28 8.29
N GLY A 91 -0.24 -5.37 7.60
CA GLY A 91 0.03 -6.67 8.21
C GLY A 91 -1.23 -7.34 8.76
N GLN A 92 -2.40 -6.73 8.61
CA GLN A 92 -3.69 -7.30 8.99
C GLN A 92 -4.28 -8.11 7.85
N MET A 93 -5.16 -9.05 8.17
CA MET A 93 -5.87 -9.88 7.18
C MET A 93 -6.74 -9.08 6.19
N ASN A 94 -6.90 -7.77 6.40
CA ASN A 94 -7.90 -6.92 5.74
C ASN A 94 -7.31 -5.76 4.92
N ASP A 95 -6.06 -5.85 4.46
CA ASP A 95 -5.56 -4.87 3.49
C ASP A 95 -6.51 -4.82 2.29
N ARG A 96 -6.95 -3.61 1.92
CA ARG A 96 -7.76 -3.38 0.73
C ARG A 96 -7.01 -2.47 -0.23
N VAL A 97 -6.85 -2.94 -1.46
CA VAL A 97 -6.36 -2.14 -2.58
C VAL A 97 -7.55 -1.46 -3.21
N VAL A 98 -7.41 -0.16 -3.45
CA VAL A 98 -8.34 0.64 -4.23
C VAL A 98 -7.62 1.07 -5.50
N ILE A 99 -8.18 0.74 -6.65
CA ILE A 99 -7.65 1.16 -7.96
C ILE A 99 -8.69 2.04 -8.61
N GLN A 100 -8.31 3.24 -9.01
CA GLN A 100 -9.17 4.18 -9.70
C GLN A 100 -8.58 4.57 -11.04
N ASN A 101 -9.39 4.49 -12.08
CA ASN A 101 -9.15 5.19 -13.34
C ASN A 101 -10.15 6.35 -13.40
N ARG A 102 -9.64 7.57 -13.21
CA ARG A 102 -10.49 8.78 -13.16
C ARG A 102 -11.05 9.16 -14.54
N SER A 103 -10.32 8.91 -15.62
CA SER A 103 -10.81 9.21 -16.97
C SER A 103 -11.96 8.29 -17.37
N ALA A 104 -11.86 7.00 -17.04
CA ALA A 104 -12.92 6.02 -17.26
C ALA A 104 -14.00 6.01 -16.17
N GLN A 105 -13.87 6.83 -15.12
CA GLN A 105 -14.73 6.84 -13.93
C GLN A 105 -14.93 5.46 -13.29
N LYS A 106 -13.89 4.60 -13.35
CA LYS A 106 -13.94 3.24 -12.79
C LYS A 106 -13.16 3.19 -11.49
N THR A 107 -13.74 2.52 -10.49
CA THR A 107 -13.10 2.24 -9.20
C THR A 107 -13.30 0.78 -8.84
N VAL A 108 -12.25 0.14 -8.38
CA VAL A 108 -12.25 -1.24 -7.91
C VAL A 108 -11.66 -1.27 -6.52
N ILE A 109 -12.32 -1.97 -5.60
CA ILE A 109 -11.83 -2.23 -4.26
C ILE A 109 -11.76 -3.74 -4.07
N LYS A 110 -10.57 -4.25 -3.78
CA LYS A 110 -10.33 -5.69 -3.57
C LYS A 110 -9.48 -5.91 -2.33
N GLN A 111 -9.68 -7.05 -1.70
CA GLN A 111 -8.82 -7.48 -0.60
C GLN A 111 -7.47 -7.92 -1.16
N TRP A 112 -6.38 -7.53 -0.50
CA TRP A 112 -5.04 -8.06 -0.73
C TRP A 112 -4.73 -9.05 0.38
N PRO A 113 -4.76 -10.37 0.11
CA PRO A 113 -4.50 -11.38 1.12
C PRO A 113 -3.13 -11.17 1.77
N ALA A 114 -3.07 -11.33 3.10
CA ALA A 114 -1.81 -11.17 3.85
C ALA A 114 -0.78 -12.25 3.53
N SER A 115 -1.23 -13.39 2.97
CA SER A 115 -0.40 -14.49 2.49
C SER A 115 0.27 -14.22 1.14
N GLU A 116 -0.25 -13.28 0.35
CA GLU A 116 0.24 -13.00 -0.99
C GLU A 116 1.20 -11.81 -0.96
N ALA A 117 2.39 -11.95 -1.55
CA ALA A 117 3.35 -10.85 -1.63
C ALA A 117 2.96 -9.80 -2.70
N THR A 118 2.27 -10.24 -3.74
CA THR A 118 1.81 -9.45 -4.87
C THR A 118 0.28 -9.41 -4.93
N PHE A 119 -0.28 -8.47 -5.66
CA PHE A 119 -1.71 -8.37 -5.92
C PHE A 119 -1.93 -8.35 -7.44
N THR A 120 -2.64 -9.35 -7.96
CA THR A 120 -2.94 -9.44 -9.38
C THR A 120 -3.92 -8.34 -9.80
N TRP A 121 -3.58 -7.62 -10.86
CA TRP A 121 -4.41 -6.55 -11.38
C TRP A 121 -5.76 -7.09 -11.88
N PRO A 122 -6.90 -6.53 -11.45
CA PRO A 122 -8.23 -7.05 -11.79
C PRO A 122 -8.67 -6.59 -13.19
N LEU A 123 -8.04 -7.13 -14.23
CA LEU A 123 -8.24 -6.76 -15.64
C LEU A 123 -9.71 -6.79 -16.09
N SER A 124 -10.49 -7.73 -15.57
CA SER A 124 -11.93 -7.86 -15.87
C SER A 124 -12.77 -6.68 -15.36
N ASN A 125 -12.33 -6.00 -14.30
CA ASN A 125 -13.05 -4.87 -13.71
C ASN A 125 -12.49 -3.52 -14.16
N ILE A 126 -11.17 -3.43 -14.24
CA ILE A 126 -10.45 -2.20 -14.60
C ILE A 126 -9.34 -2.54 -15.60
N PRO A 127 -9.67 -2.60 -16.91
CA PRO A 127 -8.70 -2.96 -17.93
C PRO A 127 -7.57 -1.93 -17.97
N LEU A 128 -6.37 -2.41 -18.26
CA LEU A 128 -5.22 -1.56 -18.52
C LEU A 128 -5.38 -0.90 -19.90
N GLN A 129 -5.04 0.38 -19.97
CA GLN A 129 -5.06 1.18 -21.19
C GLN A 129 -3.70 1.84 -21.30
N SER A 130 -3.00 1.59 -22.41
CA SER A 130 -1.68 2.20 -22.65
C SER A 130 -1.78 3.73 -22.60
N GLY A 131 -0.83 4.39 -21.95
CA GLY A 131 -0.79 5.82 -21.72
C GLY A 131 -1.78 6.35 -20.68
N SER A 132 -2.49 5.47 -19.97
CA SER A 132 -3.44 5.90 -18.93
C SER A 132 -2.81 5.92 -17.55
N THR A 133 -3.33 6.82 -16.72
CA THR A 133 -2.92 6.98 -15.33
C THR A 133 -3.96 6.41 -14.38
N TYR A 134 -3.49 5.59 -13.45
CA TYR A 134 -4.28 4.93 -12.42
C TYR A 134 -3.88 5.41 -11.04
N TRP A 135 -4.85 5.61 -10.17
CA TRP A 135 -4.64 5.95 -8.77
C TRP A 135 -4.79 4.68 -7.94
N VAL A 136 -3.68 4.21 -7.39
CA VAL A 136 -3.62 3.02 -6.53
C VAL A 136 -3.52 3.48 -5.08
N GLY A 137 -4.45 3.04 -4.25
CA GLY A 137 -4.52 3.36 -2.83
C GLY A 137 -4.56 2.11 -1.98
N LEU A 138 -3.90 2.16 -0.83
CA LEU A 138 -4.06 1.15 0.22
C LEU A 138 -4.89 1.73 1.35
N LYS A 139 -5.98 1.04 1.68
CA LYS A 139 -6.86 1.46 2.77
C LYS A 139 -6.20 1.16 4.11
N LYS A 140 -5.90 2.21 4.88
CA LYS A 140 -5.42 2.12 6.27
C LYS A 140 -6.44 2.79 7.19
N GLY A 141 -7.35 1.99 7.73
CA GLY A 141 -8.46 2.52 8.53
C GLY A 141 -9.43 3.35 7.68
N ARG A 142 -9.51 4.66 7.95
CA ARG A 142 -10.36 5.62 7.22
C ARG A 142 -9.65 6.33 6.07
N ASP A 143 -8.32 6.29 6.04
CA ASP A 143 -7.50 7.05 5.10
C ASP A 143 -6.90 6.15 4.01
N TYR A 144 -6.49 6.80 2.93
CA TYR A 144 -5.81 6.17 1.79
C TYR A 144 -4.50 6.90 1.52
N SER A 145 -3.41 6.15 1.40
CA SER A 145 -2.19 6.64 0.76
C SER A 145 -2.31 6.37 -0.74
N TRP A 146 -2.56 7.42 -1.52
CA TRP A 146 -2.71 7.33 -2.97
C TRP A 146 -1.38 7.44 -3.69
N ILE A 147 -1.24 6.66 -4.75
CA ILE A 147 -0.07 6.59 -5.61
C ILE A 147 -0.54 6.65 -7.05
N GLU A 148 0.18 7.41 -7.85
CA GLU A 148 -0.11 7.58 -9.27
C GLU A 148 0.74 6.61 -10.08
N LEU A 149 0.10 5.77 -10.89
CA LEU A 149 0.72 4.76 -11.72
C LEU A 149 0.32 4.99 -13.17
N THR A 150 1.25 5.47 -13.98
CA THR A 150 1.03 5.61 -15.43
C THR A 150 1.52 4.35 -16.13
N VAL A 151 0.67 3.74 -16.94
CA VAL A 151 0.99 2.44 -17.56
C VAL A 151 1.13 2.54 -19.07
N TYR A 152 2.13 1.86 -19.63
CA TYR A 152 2.33 1.75 -21.07
C TYR A 152 2.42 0.29 -21.48
N GLN A 153 1.69 -0.06 -22.53
CA GLN A 153 1.81 -1.37 -23.13
C GLN A 153 3.05 -1.39 -24.02
N ILE A 154 3.83 -2.47 -23.91
CA ILE A 154 4.95 -2.75 -24.83
C ILE A 154 4.67 -4.02 -25.62
N SER A 155 5.37 -4.16 -26.74
CA SER A 155 5.21 -5.32 -27.61
C SER A 155 5.85 -6.57 -26.99
N ALA A 156 5.12 -7.69 -26.95
CA ALA A 156 5.63 -8.95 -26.39
C ALA A 156 6.46 -9.77 -27.40
N ASN A 157 6.29 -9.52 -28.71
CA ASN A 157 6.87 -10.32 -29.78
C ASN A 157 8.16 -9.73 -30.38
N ILE A 158 8.81 -8.82 -29.68
CA ILE A 158 10.05 -8.16 -30.11
C ILE A 158 11.24 -8.62 -29.26
N LEU A 159 12.45 -8.44 -29.78
CA LEU A 159 13.69 -8.84 -29.10
C LEU A 159 13.88 -8.05 -27.81
N ALA A 160 14.54 -8.64 -26.80
CA ALA A 160 14.74 -7.98 -25.51
C ALA A 160 15.42 -6.61 -25.63
N ALA A 161 16.40 -6.45 -26.53
CA ALA A 161 17.04 -5.15 -26.81
C ALA A 161 16.06 -4.09 -27.35
N GLU A 162 15.10 -4.51 -28.18
CA GLU A 162 14.03 -3.65 -28.68
C GLU A 162 13.03 -3.33 -27.57
N GLN A 163 12.69 -4.30 -26.70
CA GLN A 163 11.84 -4.06 -25.52
C GLN A 163 12.47 -3.04 -24.58
N ILE A 164 13.77 -3.15 -24.31
CA ILE A 164 14.53 -2.20 -23.47
C ILE A 164 14.45 -0.80 -24.08
N THR A 165 14.59 -0.69 -25.40
CA THR A 165 14.50 0.59 -26.12
C THR A 165 13.09 1.18 -26.04
N GLU A 166 12.06 0.37 -26.28
CA GLU A 166 10.65 0.78 -26.16
C GLU A 166 10.32 1.22 -24.72
N MET A 167 10.74 0.45 -23.70
CA MET A 167 10.59 0.82 -22.29
C MET A 167 11.23 2.18 -21.97
N ARG A 168 12.46 2.43 -22.46
CA ARG A 168 13.15 3.72 -22.26
C ARG A 168 12.40 4.87 -22.93
N GLN A 169 11.87 4.66 -24.14
CA GLN A 169 11.08 5.67 -24.86
C GLN A 169 9.78 6.02 -24.12
N GLN A 170 9.14 5.05 -23.46
CA GLN A 170 7.94 5.25 -22.67
C GLN A 170 8.21 5.75 -21.24
N GLY A 171 9.47 5.95 -20.86
CA GLY A 171 9.86 6.44 -19.53
C GLY A 171 9.95 5.36 -18.44
N CYS A 172 9.92 4.08 -18.81
CA CYS A 172 10.07 2.93 -17.92
C CYS A 172 11.56 2.56 -17.70
N SER A 173 12.45 3.54 -17.56
CA SER A 173 13.91 3.31 -17.56
C SER A 173 14.37 2.35 -16.46
N GLN A 174 13.78 2.42 -15.27
CA GLN A 174 14.13 1.50 -14.18
C GLN A 174 13.80 0.04 -14.50
N GLN A 175 12.72 -0.22 -15.26
CA GLN A 175 12.41 -1.56 -15.74
C GLN A 175 13.37 -1.99 -16.85
N ALA A 176 13.68 -1.08 -17.77
CA ALA A 176 14.61 -1.32 -18.86
C ALA A 176 16.01 -1.72 -18.35
N ASP A 177 16.55 -0.98 -17.38
CA ASP A 177 17.87 -1.25 -16.79
C ASP A 177 17.92 -2.59 -16.03
N ARG A 178 16.76 -3.09 -15.56
CA ARG A 178 16.65 -4.41 -14.93
C ARG A 178 16.60 -5.52 -15.97
N LEU A 179 15.81 -5.33 -17.03
CA LEU A 179 15.74 -6.28 -18.13
C LEU A 179 17.12 -6.43 -18.79
N GLU A 180 17.84 -5.33 -18.99
CA GLU A 180 19.22 -5.34 -19.50
C GLU A 180 20.19 -6.13 -18.60
N LYS A 181 20.02 -6.11 -17.28
CA LYS A 181 20.86 -6.89 -16.34
C LYS A 181 20.52 -8.38 -16.32
N ILE A 182 19.34 -8.79 -16.78
CA ILE A 182 18.91 -10.19 -16.81
C ILE A 182 19.39 -10.86 -18.11
N GLU A 183 19.42 -10.11 -19.21
CA GLU A 183 19.82 -10.60 -20.53
C GLU A 183 21.35 -10.65 -20.74
N ASN A 184 22.13 -9.96 -19.89
CA ASN A 184 23.59 -9.97 -19.90
C ASN A 184 24.14 -10.96 -18.86
#